data_AF-A0A2V5RBG7-F1
#
_entry.id   AF-A0A2V5RBG7-F1
#
_cell.length_a   1.000
_cell.length_b   1.000
_cell.length_c   1.000
_cell.angle_alpha   90.00
_cell.angle_beta   90.00
_cell.angle_gamma   90.00
#
_symmetry.space_group_name_H-M   'P 1'
#
loop_
_entity.id
_entity.type
_entity.pdbx_description
1 polymer ?
#
loop_
_entity_poly.entity_id
_entity_poly.type
_entity_poly.pdbx_seq_one_letter_code
_entity_poly.pdbx_strand_id
1 'polypeptide(L)' 'MTSSRSLASPFQRLQRWYKAQCDGDWEHSYGVSIGTLDNPRWSLKIDLVDTPLQDKSFTEVKRDYDHKTG' A
#
# COMPACT_ATOMS: atom_id res chain seq x y z
N MET A 1 -17.64 28.78 -5.31
CA MET A 1 -16.27 28.22 -5.44
C MET A 1 -16.20 26.94 -4.61
N THR A 2 -16.65 25.82 -5.14
CA THR A 2 -16.48 24.50 -4.52
C THR A 2 -15.21 23.88 -5.07
N SER A 3 -14.14 23.90 -4.28
CA SER A 3 -12.88 23.26 -4.64
C SER A 3 -13.13 21.76 -4.86
N SER A 4 -12.95 21.28 -6.10
CA SER A 4 -13.03 19.86 -6.41
C SER A 4 -11.92 19.15 -5.65
N ARG A 5 -12.28 18.31 -4.68
CA ARG A 5 -11.31 17.51 -3.94
C ARG A 5 -10.61 16.60 -4.95
N SER A 6 -9.37 16.92 -5.31
CA SER A 6 -8.53 15.98 -6.05
C SER A 6 -8.34 14.75 -5.15
N LEU A 7 -9.04 13.66 -5.46
CA LEU A 7 -8.87 12.40 -4.76
C LEU A 7 -7.50 11.87 -5.15
N ALA A 8 -6.54 11.97 -4.23
CA ALA A 8 -5.20 11.46 -4.47
C ALA A 8 -5.27 10.01 -4.94
N SER A 9 -4.49 9.67 -5.98
CA SER A 9 -4.45 8.31 -6.53
C SER A 9 -4.09 7.30 -5.44
N PRO A 10 -4.41 6.00 -5.61
CA PRO A 10 -3.99 4.97 -4.66
C PRO A 10 -2.48 5.03 -4.35
N PHE A 11 -1.66 5.29 -5.37
CA PHE A 11 -0.22 5.48 -5.21
C PHE A 11 0.13 6.70 -4.35
N GLN A 12 -0.47 7.86 -4.61
CA GLN A 12 -0.24 9.07 -3.81
C GLN A 12 -0.70 8.89 -2.35
N ARG A 13 -1.77 8.13 -2.12
CA ARG A 13 -2.24 7.79 -0.76
C ARG A 13 -1.24 6.90 -0.04
N LEU A 14 -0.69 5.90 -0.72
CA LEU A 14 0.34 5.03 -0.17
C LEU A 14 1.60 5.82 0.18
N GLN A 15 2.08 6.71 -0.71
CA GLN A 15 3.25 7.55 -0.45
C GLN A 15 3.06 8.44 0.79
N ARG A 16 1.88 9.07 0.92
CA ARG A 16 1.56 9.90 2.09
C ARG A 16 1.47 9.09 3.37
N TRP A 17 0.86 7.91 3.31
CA TRP A 17 0.78 7.00 4.45
C TRP A 17 2.16 6.54 4.90
N TYR A 18 3.02 6.12 3.96
CA TYR A 18 4.39 5.70 4.23
C TYR A 18 5.17 6.81 4.95
N LYS A 19 5.14 8.03 4.42
CA LYS A 19 5.79 9.19 5.04
C LYS A 19 5.29 9.46 6.47
N ALA A 20 4.02 9.18 6.74
CA ALA A 20 3.44 9.37 8.06
C ALA A 20 3.82 8.27 9.07
N GLN A 21 4.38 7.14 8.61
CA GLN A 21 4.90 6.10 9.49
C GLN A 21 6.38 6.30 9.82
N CYS A 22 7.13 7.06 9.01
CA CYS A 22 8.53 7.39 9.31
C CYS A 22 8.60 8.36 10.50
N ASP A 23 8.89 7.82 11.68
CA ASP A 23 9.00 8.54 12.93
C ASP A 23 10.42 8.58 13.50
N GLY A 24 11.39 7.97 12.81
CA GLY A 24 12.79 7.88 13.23
C GLY A 24 13.20 6.46 13.67
N ASP A 25 12.23 5.60 14.00
CA ASP A 25 12.47 4.24 14.48
C ASP A 25 11.86 3.21 13.53
N TRP A 26 10.63 3.43 13.07
CA TRP A 26 9.89 2.47 12.25
C TRP A 26 10.63 2.14 10.94
N GLU A 27 11.15 3.15 10.24
CA GLU A 27 11.84 2.99 8.96
C GLU A 27 13.16 2.21 9.03
N HIS A 28 13.73 2.06 10.22
CA HIS A 28 14.97 1.29 10.42
C HIS A 28 14.71 -0.21 10.44
N SER A 29 13.49 -0.64 10.80
CA SER A 29 13.15 -2.06 11.01
C SER A 29 12.05 -2.56 10.07
N TYR A 30 11.22 -1.66 9.55
CA TYR A 30 10.01 -1.96 8.80
C TYR A 30 9.92 -1.12 7.53
N GLY A 31 9.02 -1.51 6.62
CA GLY A 31 8.87 -0.75 5.39
C GLY A 31 7.86 -1.28 4.40
N VAL A 32 8.03 -0.83 3.16
CA VAL A 32 7.28 -1.28 1.99
C VAL A 32 8.25 -1.99 1.06
N SER A 33 7.94 -3.24 0.70
CA SER A 33 8.77 -4.07 -0.17
C SER A 33 8.01 -4.49 -1.42
N ILE A 34 8.67 -4.41 -2.58
CA ILE A 34 8.15 -4.93 -3.84
C ILE A 34 8.94 -6.18 -4.18
N GLY A 35 8.23 -7.30 -4.28
CA GLY A 35 8.78 -8.57 -4.74
C GLY A 35 8.38 -8.81 -6.20
N THR A 36 9.26 -9.45 -6.95
CA THR A 36 8.92 -10.03 -8.24
C THR A 36 8.41 -11.46 -8.02
N LEU A 37 7.33 -11.82 -8.69
CA LEU A 37 6.85 -13.19 -8.79
C LEU A 37 7.07 -13.66 -10.24
N ASP A 38 7.31 -14.95 -10.45
CA ASP A 38 7.61 -15.46 -11.79
C ASP A 38 6.53 -15.08 -12.83
N ASN A 39 6.96 -14.27 -13.82
CA ASN A 39 6.43 -13.94 -15.15
C ASN A 39 4.88 -13.97 -15.37
N PRO A 40 4.18 -12.82 -15.55
CA PRO A 40 4.42 -11.44 -15.12
C PRO A 40 3.57 -11.14 -13.86
N ARG A 41 4.16 -11.25 -12.67
CA ARG A 41 3.50 -10.90 -11.43
C ARG A 41 4.46 -10.18 -10.49
N TRP A 42 3.92 -9.38 -9.59
CA TRP A 42 4.66 -8.71 -8.54
C TRP A 42 3.81 -8.75 -7.27
N SER A 43 4.47 -8.62 -6.13
CA SER A 43 3.82 -8.55 -4.83
C SER A 43 4.24 -7.27 -4.12
N LEU A 44 3.31 -6.66 -3.41
CA LEU A 44 3.57 -5.58 -2.46
C LEU A 44 3.42 -6.13 -1.05
N LYS A 45 4.46 -6.00 -0.23
CA LYS A 45 4.39 -6.26 1.21
C LYS A 45 4.53 -4.92 1.94
N ILE A 46 3.67 -4.69 2.92
CA ILE A 46 3.72 -3.52 3.80
C ILE A 46 3.70 -4.04 5.22
N ASP A 47 4.73 -3.73 6.00
CA ASP A 47 4.75 -4.05 7.43
C ASP A 47 3.82 -3.07 8.16
N LEU A 48 2.98 -3.59 9.06
CA LEU A 48 2.04 -2.77 9.84
C LEU A 48 2.39 -2.71 11.33
N VAL A 49 3.45 -3.43 11.74
CA VAL A 49 3.96 -3.40 13.11
C VAL A 49 4.34 -1.97 13.48
N ASP A 50 4.01 -1.57 14.70
CA ASP A 50 4.20 -0.22 15.25
C ASP A 50 3.53 0.90 14.43
N THR A 51 2.54 0.56 13.59
CA THR A 51 1.67 1.55 12.92
C THR A 51 0.28 1.57 13.55
N PRO A 52 -0.54 2.62 13.34
CA PRO A 52 -1.95 2.65 13.77
C PRO A 52 -2.83 1.53 13.19
N LEU A 53 -2.31 0.76 12.22
CA LEU A 53 -3.01 -0.34 11.55
C LEU A 53 -2.62 -1.74 12.08
N GLN A 54 -1.63 -1.88 12.96
CA GLN A 54 -1.11 -3.18 13.44
C GLN A 54 -2.22 -4.14 13.87
N ASP A 55 -3.16 -3.66 14.70
CA ASP A 55 -4.21 -4.48 15.31
C ASP A 55 -5.58 -4.23 14.67
N LYS A 56 -5.61 -3.62 13.48
CA LYS A 56 -6.87 -3.39 12.76
C LYS A 56 -7.24 -4.63 11.96
N SER A 57 -8.41 -5.20 12.28
CA SER A 57 -8.97 -6.30 11.50
C SER A 57 -9.16 -5.90 10.04
N PHE A 58 -8.72 -6.75 9.12
CA PHE A 58 -8.88 -6.57 7.69
C PHE A 58 -9.46 -7.84 7.09
N THR A 59 -10.57 -7.71 6.37
CA THR A 59 -11.13 -8.81 5.60
C THR A 59 -10.36 -8.92 4.29
N GLU A 60 -9.77 -10.08 4.02
CA GLU A 60 -9.04 -10.33 2.79
C GLU A 60 -9.91 -10.06 1.56
N VAL A 61 -9.34 -9.34 0.59
CA VAL A 61 -10.00 -9.01 -0.67
C VAL A 61 -9.24 -9.68 -1.80
N LYS A 62 -9.82 -10.72 -2.39
CA LYS A 62 -9.30 -11.35 -3.62
C LYS A 62 -9.97 -10.74 -4.85
N ARG A 63 -9.16 -10.34 -5.83
CA ARG A 63 -9.59 -9.86 -7.15
C ARG A 63 -8.68 -10.47 -8.20
N ASP A 64 -9.23 -11.36 -9.01
CA ASP A 64 -8.53 -11.88 -10.18
C ASP A 64 -8.89 -10.96 -11.35
N TYR A 65 -7.89 -10.27 -11.88
CA TYR A 65 -8.04 -9.48 -13.10
C TYR A 65 -7.79 -10.43 -14.27
N ASP A 66 -8.86 -10.80 -14.96
CA ASP A 66 -8.75 -11.51 -16.24
C ASP A 66 -7.91 -10.65 -17.19
N HIS A 67 -6.82 -11.22 -17.71
CA HIS A 67 -6.08 -10.59 -18.79
C HIS A 67 -6.95 -10.68 -20.03
N LYS A 68 -7.76 -9.66 -20.28
CA LYS A 68 -8.52 -9.56 -21.52
C LYS A 68 -7.54 -9.50 -22.69
N THR A 69 -7.34 -10.64 -23.36
CA THR A 69 -6.81 -10.67 -24.72
C THR A 69 -7.96 -10.33 -25.67
N GLY A 70 -7.95 -9.11 -26.22
CA GLY A 70 -8.92 -8.66 -27.23
C GLY A 70 -9.45 -7.27 -26.96
#